data_AF-A0A6G3XQX0-F1
#
_entry.id   AF-A0A6G3XQX0-F1
#
_cell.length_a   1.000
_cell.length_b   1.000
_cell.length_c   1.000
_cell.angle_alpha   90.00
_cell.angle_beta   90.00
_cell.angle_gamma   90.00
#
_symmetry.space_group_name_H-M   'P 1'
#
loop_
_entity.id
_entity.type
_entity.pdbx_description
1 polymer ?
#
loop_
_entity_poly.entity_id
_entity_poly.type
_entity_poly.pdbx_seq_one_letter_code
_entity_poly.pdbx_strand_id
1 'polypeptide(L)' 'AEVAHPWLVMELISGGSLQDRLERGPCTPTETARWGRGVLAGLRAAHGAGILHRDVKPGNVLMRTDGTPLLTDF' A
#
# COMPACT_ATOMS: atom_id res chain seq x y z
N ALA A 1 22.72 -3.26 -27.60
CA ALA A 1 21.65 -2.24 -27.67
C ALA A 1 21.36 -1.82 -26.25
N GLU A 2 21.40 -0.53 -25.95
CA GLU A 2 21.08 0.00 -24.63
C GLU A 2 19.60 -0.30 -24.34
N VAL A 3 19.32 -1.08 -23.29
CA VAL A 3 17.94 -1.38 -22.92
C VAL A 3 17.38 -0.13 -22.24
N ALA A 4 16.47 0.56 -22.91
CA ALA A 4 15.75 1.68 -22.33
C ALA A 4 15.00 1.20 -21.08
N HIS A 5 15.33 1.79 -19.93
CA HIS A 5 14.64 1.49 -18.68
C HIS A 5 13.32 2.25 -18.65
N PRO A 6 12.19 1.58 -18.37
CA PRO A 6 10.90 2.26 -18.24
C PRO A 6 10.92 3.14 -16.98
N TRP A 7 10.36 4.34 -17.10
CA TRP A 7 10.16 5.26 -15.99
C TRP A 7 8.67 5.42 -15.73
N LEU A 8 8.26 5.30 -14.47
CA LEU A 8 6.89 5.55 -14.02
C LEU A 8 6.91 6.69 -13.00
N VAL A 9 6.22 7.79 -13.31
CA VAL A 9 6.06 8.92 -12.40
C VAL A 9 4.69 8.82 -11.75
N MET A 10 4.65 8.91 -10.42
CA MET A 10 3.44 8.75 -9.62
C MET A 10 3.41 9.74 -8.43
N GLU A 11 2.27 9.81 -7.74
CA GLU A 11 2.13 10.60 -6.51
C GLU A 11 3.17 10.17 -5.47
N LEU A 12 3.88 11.14 -4.88
CA LEU A 12 4.78 10.88 -3.75
C LEU A 12 3.97 10.75 -2.45
N ILE A 13 3.98 9.56 -1.85
CA ILE A 13 3.34 9.31 -0.55
C ILE A 13 4.40 9.38 0.56
N SER A 14 4.41 10.46 1.33
CA SER A 14 5.51 10.77 2.28
C SER A 14 5.41 10.07 3.64
N GLY A 15 4.35 9.31 3.94
CA GLY A 15 4.18 8.67 5.26
C GLY A 15 4.86 7.32 5.42
N GLY A 16 5.61 6.87 4.41
CA GLY A 16 6.30 5.56 4.42
C GLY A 16 5.34 4.40 4.14
N SER A 17 5.78 3.18 4.43
CA SER A 17 5.00 1.96 4.26
C SER A 17 4.38 1.48 5.58
N LEU A 18 3.39 0.58 5.50
CA LEU A 18 2.86 -0.12 6.66
C LEU A 18 3.94 -1.01 7.29
N GLN A 19 4.88 -1.54 6.51
CA GLN A 19 6.06 -2.24 7.01
C GLN A 19 6.86 -1.34 7.96
N ASP A 20 7.18 -0.11 7.55
CA ASP A 20 7.92 0.86 8.38
C ASP A 20 7.17 1.16 9.69
N ARG A 21 5.83 1.16 9.67
CA ARG A 21 5.01 1.32 10.88
C ARG A 21 5.10 0.09 11.78
N LEU A 22 5.08 -1.12 11.23
CA LEU A 22 5.15 -2.37 12.00
C LEU A 22 6.52 -2.57 12.67
N GLU A 23 7.59 -2.06 12.06
CA GLU A 23 8.94 -2.09 12.64
C GLU A 23 9.07 -1.22 13.91
N ARG A 24 8.19 -0.23 14.09
CA ARG A 24 8.11 0.57 15.33
C ARG A 24 7.45 -0.16 16.49
N GLY A 25 6.95 -1.37 16.25
CA GLY A 25 6.33 -2.23 17.25
C GLY A 25 4.87 -2.57 16.96
N PRO A 26 4.26 -3.39 17.84
CA PRO A 26 2.94 -3.95 17.61
C PRO A 26 1.85 -2.89 17.38
N CYS A 27 0.87 -3.25 16.58
CA CYS A 27 -0.34 -2.44 16.40
C CYS A 27 -1.39 -2.86 17.42
N THR A 28 -2.13 -1.87 17.94
CA THR A 28 -3.35 -2.17 18.70
C THR A 28 -4.39 -2.81 17.77
N PRO A 29 -5.32 -3.64 18.30
CA PRO A 29 -6.41 -4.19 17.50
C PRO A 29 -7.21 -3.13 16.74
N THR A 30 -7.38 -1.95 17.32
CA THR A 30 -8.10 -0.82 16.71
C THR A 30 -7.36 -0.25 15.50
N GLU A 31 -6.04 -0.04 15.59
CA GLU A 31 -5.22 0.40 14.45
C GLU A 31 -5.23 -0.63 13.34
N THR A 32 -5.03 -1.91 13.70
CA THR A 32 -5.04 -3.03 12.75
C THR A 32 -6.37 -3.09 11.99
N ALA A 33 -7.50 -3.00 12.69
CA ALA A 33 -8.82 -3.00 12.05
C ALA A 33 -9.02 -1.76 11.16
N ARG A 34 -8.53 -0.58 11.57
CA ARG A 34 -8.63 0.66 10.78
C ARG A 34 -7.88 0.52 9.46
N TRP A 35 -6.61 0.14 9.48
CA TRP A 35 -5.80 0.02 8.26
C TRP A 35 -6.21 -1.17 7.42
N GLY A 36 -6.53 -2.31 8.05
CA GLY A 36 -7.05 -3.48 7.35
C GLY A 36 -8.30 -3.17 6.52
N ARG A 37 -9.24 -2.37 7.05
CA ARG A 37 -10.40 -1.92 6.26
C ARG A 37 -10.02 -1.06 5.06
N GLY A 38 -9.04 -0.18 5.18
CA GLY A 38 -8.55 0.63 4.06
C GLY A 38 -7.88 -0.21 2.98
N VAL A 39 -7.03 -1.16 3.37
CA VAL A 39 -6.41 -2.12 2.44
C VAL A 39 -7.47 -2.95 1.72
N LEU A 40 -8.47 -3.47 2.43
CA LEU A 40 -9.58 -4.22 1.84
C LEU A 40 -10.42 -3.36 0.90
N ALA A 41 -10.60 -2.07 1.18
CA ALA A 41 -11.28 -1.16 0.26
C ALA A 41 -10.49 -0.98 -1.05
N GLY A 42 -9.17 -0.83 -0.97
CA GLY A 42 -8.28 -0.79 -2.14
C GLY A 42 -8.33 -2.08 -2.95
N LEU A 43 -8.25 -3.25 -2.31
CA LEU A 43 -8.36 -4.55 -2.97
C LEU A 43 -9.74 -4.73 -3.62
N ARG A 44 -10.82 -4.32 -2.95
CA ARG A 44 -12.17 -4.38 -3.53
C ARG A 44 -12.27 -3.53 -4.78
N ALA A 45 -11.66 -2.33 -4.80
CA ALA A 45 -11.61 -1.49 -5.98
C ALA A 45 -10.82 -2.15 -7.13
N ALA A 46 -9.62 -2.68 -6.83
CA ALA A 46 -8.80 -3.39 -7.81
C ALA A 46 -9.51 -4.62 -8.41
N HIS A 47 -10.12 -5.45 -7.55
CA HIS A 47 -10.90 -6.61 -7.97
C HIS A 47 -12.12 -6.19 -8.81
N GLY A 48 -12.77 -5.08 -8.46
CA GLY A 48 -13.87 -4.50 -9.24
C GLY A 48 -13.44 -4.07 -10.65
N ALA A 49 -12.15 -3.74 -10.84
CA ALA A 49 -11.54 -3.45 -12.14
C ALA A 49 -10.95 -4.70 -12.82
N GLY A 50 -11.13 -5.90 -12.26
CA GLY A 50 -10.57 -7.15 -12.80
C GLY A 50 -9.08 -7.34 -12.55
N ILE A 51 -8.47 -6.52 -11.67
CA ILE A 51 -7.04 -6.54 -11.36
C ILE A 51 -6.81 -7.37 -10.11
N LEU A 52 -5.90 -8.35 -10.18
CA LEU A 52 -5.40 -9.07 -9.01
C LEU A 52 -4.00 -8.55 -8.67
N HIS A 53 -3.82 -8.05 -7.45
CA HIS A 53 -2.52 -7.50 -7.02
C HIS A 53 -1.43 -8.55 -6.87
N ARG A 54 -1.77 -9.76 -6.38
CA ARG A 54 -0.89 -10.94 -6.22
C ARG A 54 0.31 -10.82 -5.27
N ASP A 55 0.71 -9.61 -4.87
CA ASP A 55 1.83 -9.38 -3.94
C ASP A 55 1.39 -8.47 -2.77
N VAL A 56 0.28 -8.82 -2.13
CA VAL A 56 -0.22 -8.05 -0.99
C VAL A 56 0.63 -8.33 0.25
N LYS A 57 1.35 -7.32 0.71
CA LYS A 57 2.19 -7.36 1.93
C LYS A 57 2.35 -5.95 2.51
N PRO A 58 2.76 -5.77 3.78
CA PRO A 58 2.90 -4.44 4.38
C PRO A 58 3.83 -3.49 3.63
N GLY A 59 4.86 -4.00 2.94
CA GLY A 59 5.77 -3.19 2.11
C GLY A 59 5.08 -2.54 0.90
N ASN A 60 4.00 -3.16 0.38
CA ASN A 60 3.22 -2.64 -0.75
C ASN A 60 1.98 -1.86 -0.30
N VAL A 61 1.96 -1.44 0.98
CA VAL A 61 0.92 -0.56 1.53
C VAL A 61 1.59 0.73 1.96
N LEU A 62 1.44 1.79 1.18
CA LEU A 62 1.93 3.13 1.53
C LEU A 62 0.94 3.83 2.47
N MET A 63 1.46 4.66 3.36
CA MET A 63 0.68 5.39 4.36
C MET A 63 0.70 6.88 4.01
N ARG A 64 -0.48 7.48 3.83
CA ARG A 64 -0.60 8.95 3.82
C ARG A 64 -0.37 9.52 5.23
N THR A 65 -0.03 10.80 5.30
CA THR A 65 0.18 11.52 6.57
C THR A 65 -1.10 11.61 7.41
N ASP A 66 -2.27 11.53 6.79
CA ASP A 66 -3.58 11.43 7.46
C ASP A 66 -3.90 10.01 7.98
N GLY A 67 -3.00 9.03 7.76
CA GLY A 67 -3.14 7.65 8.20
C GLY A 67 -3.92 6.75 7.23
N THR A 68 -4.28 7.24 6.04
CA THR A 68 -4.95 6.43 5.00
C THR A 68 -3.95 5.46 4.34
N PRO A 69 -4.24 4.14 4.29
CA PRO A 69 -3.41 3.18 3.57
C PRO A 69 -3.74 3.17 2.08
N LEU A 70 -2.71 3.02 1.23
CA LEU A 70 -2.79 2.93 -0.23
C LEU A 70 -2.04 1.68 -0.70
N LEU A 71 -2.64 0.91 -1.61
CA LEU A 71 -1.92 -0.17 -2.28
C LEU A 71 -1.03 0.39 -3.40
N THR A 72 0.18 -0.14 -3.53
CA THR A 72 1.14 0.18 -4.59
C THR A 72 1.67 -1.11 -5.22
N ASP A 73 2.50 -0.99 -6.26
CA ASP A 73 3.23 -2.10 -6.88
C ASP A 73 2.28 -3.18 -7.44
N PHE A 74 1.35 -2.69 -8.27
CA PHE A 74 0.43 -3.49 -9.09
C PHE A 74 1.12 -4.11 -10.30
#